data_AF-A0AAU7P0A0-F1
#
_entry.id   AF-A0AAU7P0A0-F1
#
_cell.length_a   1.000
_cell.length_b   1.000
_cell.length_c   1.000
_cell.angle_alpha   90.00
_cell.angle_beta   90.00
_cell.angle_gamma   90.00
#
_symmetry.space_group_name_H-M   'P 1'
#
loop_
_entity.id
_entity.type
_entity.pdbx_description
1 polymer ?
#
loop_
_entity_poly.entity_id
_entity_poly.type
_entity_poly.pdbx_seq_one_letter_code
_entity_poly.pdbx_strand_id
1 'polypeptide(L)'
;MQPVYAQIGDEVRQSAVAHADETTHYRNTSHFWLWGLCTDQAVYMMTHYSRGKTAANALLANFDGVLVSDRHGGYNDHPAKQHQ
;
A
#
# COMPACT_ATOMS: atom_id res chain seq x y z
N MET A 1 20.47 -13.39 1.21
CA MET A 1 19.99 -12.27 0.36
C MET A 1 18.48 -12.29 0.40
N GLN A 2 17.82 -11.17 0.71
CA GLN A 2 16.35 -11.10 0.61
C GLN A 2 15.91 -11.09 -0.87
N PRO A 3 14.70 -11.56 -1.20
CA PRO A 3 14.14 -11.39 -2.53
C PRO A 3 13.98 -9.91 -2.89
N VAL A 4 14.22 -9.54 -4.15
CA VAL A 4 14.08 -8.15 -4.66
C VAL A 4 12.72 -7.54 -4.32
N TYR A 5 11.66 -8.35 -4.35
CA TYR A 5 10.32 -7.92 -3.95
C TYR A 5 10.25 -7.39 -2.51
N ALA A 6 10.92 -8.04 -1.56
CA ALA A 6 10.95 -7.61 -0.16
C ALA A 6 11.76 -6.31 -0.01
N GLN A 7 12.87 -6.21 -0.74
CA GLN A 7 13.72 -5.02 -0.74
C GLN A 7 12.98 -3.77 -1.24
N ILE A 8 12.22 -3.89 -2.33
CA ILE A 8 11.37 -2.79 -2.84
C ILE A 8 10.31 -2.40 -1.79
N GLY A 9 9.67 -3.38 -1.15
CA GLY A 9 8.70 -3.11 -0.10
C GLY A 9 9.31 -2.35 1.08
N ASP A 10 10.53 -2.69 1.48
CA ASP A 10 11.23 -2.00 2.57
C ASP A 10 11.67 -0.57 2.15
N GLU A 11 12.18 -0.39 0.93
CA GLU A 11 12.59 0.93 0.40
C GLU A 11 11.41 1.91 0.30
N VAL A 12 10.29 1.46 -0.28
CA VAL A 12 9.08 2.28 -0.40
C VAL A 12 8.54 2.66 0.98
N ARG A 13 8.55 1.73 1.95
CA ARG A 13 8.05 1.99 3.31
C ARG A 13 8.96 2.89 4.16
N GLN A 14 10.22 3.04 3.79
CA GLN A 14 11.16 3.97 4.43
C GLN A 14 11.13 5.37 3.82
N SER A 15 10.31 5.58 2.79
CA SER A 15 10.23 6.88 2.11
C SER A 15 9.43 7.90 2.92
N ALA A 16 9.87 9.16 2.88
CA ALA A 16 9.22 10.25 3.60
C ALA A 16 7.79 10.54 3.10
N VAL A 17 7.53 10.26 1.81
CA VAL A 17 6.22 10.43 1.17
C VAL A 17 5.97 9.20 0.30
N ALA A 18 4.76 8.65 0.36
CA ALA A 18 4.32 7.58 -0.52
C ALA A 18 2.86 7.78 -0.94
N HIS A 19 2.53 7.33 -2.14
CA HIS A 19 1.19 7.37 -2.71
C HIS A 19 0.60 5.96 -2.67
N ALA A 20 -0.61 5.82 -2.13
CA ALA A 20 -1.31 4.54 -2.12
C ALA A 20 -2.60 4.59 -2.92
N ASP A 21 -2.86 3.51 -3.66
CA ASP A 21 -4.07 3.30 -4.44
C ASP A 21 -4.45 1.83 -4.44
N GLU A 22 -5.74 1.55 -4.62
CA GLU A 22 -6.24 0.21 -4.80
C GLU A 22 -7.24 0.11 -5.96
N THR A 23 -7.03 -0.87 -6.82
CA THR A 23 -7.86 -1.10 -7.99
C THR A 23 -8.36 -2.53 -8.05
N THR A 24 -9.55 -2.71 -8.62
CA THR A 24 -10.17 -4.01 -8.78
C THR A 24 -9.28 -4.93 -9.62
N HIS A 25 -9.03 -6.14 -9.14
CA HIS A 25 -8.26 -7.16 -9.85
C HIS A 25 -9.00 -8.50 -9.81
N TYR A 26 -9.32 -9.07 -10.97
CA TYR A 26 -9.95 -10.39 -11.02
C TYR A 26 -8.92 -11.48 -11.26
N ARG A 27 -9.02 -12.55 -10.47
CA ARG A 27 -8.31 -13.82 -10.72
C ARG A 27 -9.34 -14.88 -11.04
N ASN A 28 -9.51 -15.15 -12.33
CA ASN A 28 -10.62 -15.97 -12.85
C ASN A 28 -11.97 -15.39 -12.38
N THR A 29 -12.73 -16.16 -11.60
CA THR A 29 -14.02 -15.76 -11.02
C THR A 29 -13.90 -15.09 -9.66
N SER A 30 -12.69 -15.02 -9.09
CA SER A 30 -12.48 -14.46 -7.74
C SER A 30 -12.16 -12.97 -7.80
N HIS A 31 -12.90 -12.19 -7.01
CA HIS A 31 -12.69 -10.76 -6.84
C HIS A 31 -11.52 -10.53 -5.86
N PHE A 32 -10.48 -9.86 -6.35
CA PHE A 32 -9.32 -9.42 -5.60
C PHE A 32 -9.11 -7.91 -5.81
N TRP A 33 -8.16 -7.38 -5.07
CA TRP A 33 -7.69 -6.01 -5.15
C TRP A 33 -6.19 -6.02 -5.42
N LEU A 34 -5.75 -5.19 -6.35
CA LEU A 34 -4.35 -4.83 -6.51
C LEU A 34 -4.13 -3.55 -5.73
N TRP A 35 -3.22 -3.60 -4.77
CA TRP A 35 -2.79 -2.48 -3.96
C TRP A 35 -1.41 -2.02 -4.41
N GLY A 36 -1.23 -0.73 -4.59
CA GLY A 36 0.05 -0.11 -4.91
C GLY A 36 0.47 0.87 -3.82
N LEU A 37 1.74 0.82 -3.44
CA LEU A 37 2.42 1.86 -2.67
C LEU A 37 3.60 2.36 -3.51
N CYS A 38 3.57 3.63 -3.88
CA CYS A 38 4.45 4.20 -4.89
C CYS A 38 5.22 5.39 -4.32
N THR A 39 6.49 5.49 -4.68
CA THR A 39 7.34 6.67 -4.50
C THR A 39 7.78 7.18 -5.87
N ASP A 40 8.68 8.15 -5.91
CA ASP A 40 9.33 8.61 -7.14
C ASP A 40 10.35 7.59 -7.69
N GLN A 41 10.85 6.68 -6.85
CA GLN A 41 11.89 5.70 -7.22
C GLN A 41 11.33 4.29 -7.48
N ALA A 42 10.31 3.87 -6.72
CA ALA A 42 9.87 2.48 -6.73
C ALA A 42 8.37 2.31 -6.48
N VAL A 43 7.84 1.16 -6.90
CA VAL A 43 6.45 0.77 -6.70
C VAL A 43 6.40 -0.62 -6.07
N TYR A 44 5.77 -0.71 -4.91
CA TYR A 44 5.47 -1.96 -4.23
C TYR A 44 4.01 -2.34 -4.46
N MET A 45 3.78 -3.52 -5.04
CA MET A 45 2.44 -4.02 -5.33
C MET A 45 2.11 -5.27 -4.53
N MET A 46 0.88 -5.33 -4.01
CA MET A 46 0.34 -6.48 -3.30
C MET A 46 -1.06 -6.81 -3.82
N THR A 47 -1.36 -8.09 -4.05
CA THR A 47 -2.74 -8.53 -4.28
C THR A 47 -3.38 -9.03 -2.99
N HIS A 48 -4.60 -8.59 -2.70
CA HIS A 48 -5.32 -8.98 -1.49
C HIS A 48 -6.81 -9.20 -1.78
N TYR A 49 -7.47 -10.12 -1.07
CA TYR A 49 -8.90 -10.42 -1.30
C TYR A 49 -9.84 -9.33 -0.75
N SER A 50 -9.35 -8.50 0.15
CA SER A 50 -10.10 -7.44 0.83
C SER A 50 -9.64 -6.05 0.37
N ARG A 51 -10.61 -5.12 0.23
CA ARG A 51 -10.41 -3.67 0.08
C ARG A 51 -10.34 -2.92 1.42
N GLY A 52 -10.30 -3.65 2.54
CA GLY A 52 -10.42 -3.10 3.88
C GLY A 52 -9.08 -2.81 4.55
N LYS A 53 -9.17 -2.31 5.78
CA LYS A 53 -8.03 -1.92 6.63
C LYS A 53 -6.96 -2.99 6.77
N THR A 54 -7.34 -4.26 6.84
CA THR A 54 -6.38 -5.37 6.91
C THR A 54 -5.40 -5.38 5.74
N ALA A 55 -5.87 -5.07 4.53
CA ALA A 55 -5.04 -5.01 3.35
C ALA A 55 -4.16 -3.75 3.35
N ALA A 56 -4.73 -2.60 3.72
CA ALA A 56 -3.99 -1.36 3.86
C ALA A 56 -2.85 -1.49 4.91
N ASN A 57 -3.13 -2.09 6.07
CA ASN A 57 -2.14 -2.32 7.12
C ASN A 57 -1.05 -3.30 6.67
N ALA A 58 -1.38 -4.30 5.84
CA ALA A 58 -0.38 -5.19 5.26
C ALA A 58 0.50 -4.49 4.20
N LEU A 59 -0.08 -3.57 3.41
CA LEU A 59 0.64 -2.75 2.45
C LEU A 59 1.63 -1.82 3.17
N LEU A 60 1.15 -1.04 4.14
CA LEU A 60 1.89 0.00 4.84
C LEU A 60 2.88 -0.57 5.86
N ALA A 61 2.53 -1.64 6.57
CA ALA A 61 3.31 -2.22 7.65
C ALA A 61 3.80 -1.15 8.65
N ASN A 62 5.11 -0.84 8.66
CA ASN A 62 5.73 0.14 9.55
C ASN A 62 5.96 1.51 8.91
N PHE A 63 5.28 1.81 7.80
CA PHE A 63 5.38 3.12 7.14
C PHE A 63 4.94 4.24 8.10
N ASP A 64 5.81 5.23 8.28
CA ASP A 64 5.62 6.35 9.22
C ASP A 64 5.70 7.74 8.53
N GLY A 65 5.82 7.75 7.20
CA GLY A 65 5.86 8.95 6.37
C GLY A 65 4.48 9.56 6.08
N VAL A 66 4.46 10.52 5.15
CA VAL A 66 3.24 11.12 4.62
C VAL A 66 2.63 10.22 3.57
N LEU A 67 1.43 9.71 3.85
CA LEU A 67 0.62 8.94 2.92
C LEU A 67 -0.27 9.88 2.11
N VAL A 68 -0.20 9.79 0.79
CA VAL A 68 -1.14 10.45 -0.13
C VAL A 68 -2.10 9.40 -0.67
N SER A 69 -3.40 9.55 -0.40
CA SER A 69 -4.42 8.66 -0.97
C SER A 69 -5.79 9.34 -1.07
N ASP A 70 -6.76 8.70 -1.72
CA ASP A 70 -8.13 9.22 -1.88
C ASP A 70 -8.97 9.23 -0.58
N ARG A 71 -8.31 9.00 0.58
CA ARG A 71 -8.93 8.87 1.92
C ARG A 71 -9.99 7.77 2.01
N HIS A 72 -9.89 6.73 1.19
CA HIS A 72 -10.69 5.53 1.36
C HIS A 72 -10.55 4.98 2.79
N GLY A 73 -11.65 4.47 3.36
CA GLY A 73 -11.74 4.08 4.78
C GLY A 73 -10.80 2.94 5.19
N GLY A 74 -10.17 2.27 4.22
CA GLY A 74 -9.07 1.32 4.45
C GLY A 74 -7.86 1.96 5.13
N TYR A 75 -7.60 3.24 4.92
CA TYR A 75 -6.43 3.94 5.46
C TYR A 75 -6.67 4.62 6.81
N ASN A 76 -7.85 4.47 7.41
CA ASN A 76 -8.22 5.17 8.66
C ASN A 76 -7.35 4.81 9.90
N ASP A 77 -6.51 3.77 9.81
CA ASP A 77 -5.55 3.43 10.86
C ASP A 77 -4.25 4.25 10.74
N HIS A 78 -4.00 4.89 9.60
CA HIS A 78 -2.87 5.80 9.40
C HIS A 78 -3.14 7.16 10.07
N PRO A 79 -2.15 7.80 10.71
CA PRO A 79 -2.38 9.06 11.40
C PRO A 79 -2.87 10.17 10.47
N ALA A 80 -4.00 10.80 10.80
CA ALA A 80 -4.62 11.85 9.98
C ALA A 80 -3.72 13.06 9.72
N LYS A 81 -2.73 13.33 10.59
CA LYS A 81 -1.73 14.40 10.38
C LYS A 81 -0.74 14.11 9.25
N GLN A 82 -0.61 12.83 8.91
CA GLN A 82 0.29 12.30 7.89
C GLN A 82 -0.49 11.79 6.67
N HIS A 83 -1.76 12.15 6.55
CA HIS A 83 -2.63 11.70 5.47
C HIS A 83 -3.08 12.90 4.63
N GLN A 84 -2.68 12.92 3.36
CA GLN A 84 -3.02 13.97 2.41
C GLN A 84 -4.11 13.46 1.46
#